data_AF-A0A327K497-F1
#
_entry.id   AF-A0A327K497-F1
#
_cell.length_a   1.000
_cell.length_b   1.000
_cell.length_c   1.000
_cell.angle_alpha   90.00
_cell.angle_beta   90.00
_cell.angle_gamma   90.00
#
_symmetry.space_group_name_H-M   'P 1'
#
loop_
_entity.id
_entity.type
_entity.pdbx_description
1 polymer ?
#
loop_
_entity_poly.entity_id
_entity_poly.type
_entity_poly.pdbx_seq_one_letter_code
_entity_poly.pdbx_strand_id
1 'polypeptide(L)'
;MRLGIVVLVTACGIGTALAETPARRSDAGSPVWPWCAEYSMDGAVTNCGFATRAQCMAAVSGNGGGCYRNPFAPSPRTDTLPPRGAVRATAR
;
A
#
# COMPACT_ATOMS: atom_id res chain seq x y z
N MET A 1 -28.44 -4.04 29.17
CA MET A 1 -28.56 -3.31 30.45
C MET A 1 -27.16 -2.84 30.83
N ARG A 2 -26.70 -1.72 30.25
CA ARG A 2 -26.45 -0.40 30.89
C ARG A 2 -25.65 -0.47 32.21
N LEU A 3 -24.59 0.35 32.27
CA LEU A 3 -23.65 0.59 33.38
C LEU A 3 -22.56 -0.47 33.58
N GLY A 4 -21.31 -0.07 33.35
CA GLY A 4 -20.17 -0.90 33.75
C GLY A 4 -18.78 -0.37 33.42
N ILE A 5 -18.63 0.62 32.53
CA ILE A 5 -17.32 1.20 32.23
C ILE A 5 -17.27 2.60 32.83
N VAL A 6 -17.30 2.65 34.16
CA VAL A 6 -16.77 3.80 34.91
C VAL A 6 -15.26 3.68 34.77
N VAL A 7 -14.72 4.49 33.85
CA VAL A 7 -13.30 4.62 33.56
C VAL A 7 -12.60 5.05 34.85
N LEU A 8 -11.95 4.10 35.53
CA LEU A 8 -11.04 4.35 36.63
C LEU A 8 -9.77 4.99 36.07
N VAL A 9 -9.78 6.31 35.99
CA VAL A 9 -8.58 7.12 35.76
C VAL A 9 -7.73 7.07 37.03
N THR A 10 -6.82 6.10 37.11
CA THR A 10 -5.79 6.06 38.15
C THR A 10 -4.62 6.94 37.75
N ALA A 11 -4.51 8.11 38.40
CA ALA A 11 -3.38 9.01 38.35
C ALA A 11 -2.30 8.57 39.37
N CYS A 12 -1.08 8.28 38.89
CA CYS A 12 0.15 8.33 39.69
C CYS A 12 1.32 8.55 38.73
N GLY A 13 2.07 9.64 38.94
CA GLY A 13 2.89 10.27 37.91
C GLY A 13 4.20 9.59 37.52
N ILE A 14 4.65 9.90 36.30
CA ILE A 14 6.05 9.93 35.87
C ILE A 14 6.17 11.15 34.95
N GLY A 15 7.01 12.12 35.30
CA GLY A 15 7.39 13.19 34.38
C GLY A 15 8.22 12.60 33.25
N THR A 16 7.65 12.48 32.05
CA THR A 16 8.39 12.11 30.84
C THR A 16 8.41 13.32 29.91
N ALA A 17 9.61 13.88 29.70
CA ALA A 17 9.84 14.86 28.65
C ALA A 17 9.29 14.31 27.33
N LEU A 18 8.37 15.05 26.69
CA LEU A 18 7.90 14.74 25.35
C LEU A 18 9.05 15.09 24.40
N ALA A 19 9.96 14.15 24.16
CA ALA A 19 10.87 14.23 23.04
C ALA A 19 10.02 14.08 21.77
N GLU A 20 9.76 15.21 21.12
CA GLU A 20 9.09 15.30 19.82
C GLU A 20 9.98 14.58 18.81
N THR A 21 9.79 13.28 18.65
CA THR A 21 10.50 12.53 17.63
C THR A 21 9.91 13.02 16.31
N PRO A 22 10.66 13.71 15.43
CA PRO A 22 10.11 14.10 14.14
C PRO A 22 9.73 12.82 13.43
N ALA A 23 8.44 12.65 13.15
CA ALA A 23 7.95 11.57 12.32
C ALA A 23 8.65 11.70 10.97
N ARG A 24 9.65 10.85 10.75
CA ARG A 24 10.25 10.66 9.43
C ARG A 24 9.12 10.19 8.53
N ARG A 25 8.51 11.11 7.79
CA ARG A 25 7.65 10.75 6.67
C ARG A 25 8.59 10.15 5.64
N SER A 26 8.75 8.83 5.67
CA SER A 26 9.28 8.12 4.53
C SER A 26 8.29 8.39 3.41
N ASP A 27 8.65 9.21 2.44
CA ASP A 27 8.01 9.23 1.13
C ASP A 27 8.34 7.89 0.45
N ALA A 28 7.88 6.79 1.04
CA ALA A 28 7.69 5.55 0.36
C ALA A 28 6.58 5.85 -0.64
N GLY A 29 6.98 6.20 -1.87
CA GLY A 29 6.05 6.46 -2.96
C GLY A 29 4.96 5.39 -2.94
N SER A 30 3.70 5.82 -3.00
CA SER A 30 2.55 4.92 -2.86
C SER A 30 2.78 3.67 -3.72
N PRO A 31 2.72 2.46 -3.15
CA PRO A 31 2.98 1.23 -3.89
C PRO A 31 2.08 1.21 -5.13
N VAL A 32 2.68 1.24 -6.32
CA VAL A 32 1.92 1.16 -7.56
C VAL A 32 1.62 -0.30 -7.83
N TRP A 33 0.38 -0.71 -7.57
CA TRP A 33 -0.03 -2.10 -7.71
C TRP A 33 -0.31 -2.45 -9.18
N PRO A 34 0.08 -3.66 -9.64
CA PRO A 34 -0.04 -4.06 -11.04
C PRO A 34 -1.46 -4.40 -11.52
N TRP A 35 -2.43 -4.58 -10.63
CA TRP A 35 -3.80 -4.97 -11.00
C TRP A 35 -4.85 -4.00 -10.44
N CYS A 36 -5.84 -3.70 -11.29
CA CYS A 36 -7.00 -2.89 -10.96
C CYS A 36 -8.28 -3.71 -11.14
N ALA A 37 -9.20 -3.55 -10.20
CA ALA A 37 -10.58 -4.01 -10.29
C ALA A 37 -11.46 -2.87 -10.81
N GLU A 38 -12.30 -3.16 -11.78
CA GLU A 38 -13.42 -2.34 -12.22
C GLU A 38 -14.71 -3.02 -11.73
N TYR A 39 -15.48 -2.35 -10.88
CA TYR A 39 -16.72 -2.90 -10.35
C TYR A 39 -17.91 -2.47 -11.20
N SER A 40 -18.78 -3.41 -11.56
CA SER A 40 -20.03 -3.15 -12.30
C SER A 40 -21.15 -2.63 -11.37
N MET A 41 -20.82 -1.61 -10.59
CA MET A 41 -21.74 -0.91 -9.69
C MET A 41 -22.08 0.46 -10.31
N ASP A 42 -23.20 1.06 -9.88
CA ASP A 42 -23.53 2.43 -10.25
C ASP A 42 -22.38 3.38 -9.89
N GLY A 43 -21.78 4.01 -10.90
CA GLY A 43 -20.67 4.96 -10.74
C GLY A 43 -19.26 4.47 -11.10
N ALA A 44 -19.11 3.30 -11.75
CA ALA A 44 -17.83 2.83 -12.32
C ALA A 44 -16.64 2.92 -11.36
N VAL A 45 -16.78 2.27 -10.19
CA VAL A 45 -15.76 2.31 -9.14
C VAL A 45 -14.54 1.49 -9.56
N THR A 46 -13.36 2.10 -9.49
CA THR A 46 -12.08 1.46 -9.81
C THR A 46 -11.20 1.37 -8.58
N ASN A 47 -10.58 0.21 -8.35
CA ASN A 47 -9.62 0.00 -7.26
C ASN A 47 -8.33 -0.66 -7.78
N CYS A 48 -7.23 0.10 -7.79
CA CYS A 48 -5.89 -0.34 -8.21
C CYS A 48 -5.01 -0.76 -7.04
N GLY A 49 -5.53 -1.63 -6.17
CA GLY A 49 -4.90 -2.04 -4.91
C GLY A 49 -4.33 -3.47 -4.91
N PHE A 50 -4.22 -4.15 -6.05
CA PHE A 50 -3.98 -5.60 -6.09
C PHE A 50 -2.62 -5.99 -6.63
N ALA A 51 -1.90 -6.83 -5.86
CA ALA A 51 -0.60 -7.36 -6.26
C ALA A 51 -0.69 -8.43 -7.36
N THR A 52 -1.79 -9.18 -7.39
CA THR A 52 -1.98 -10.28 -8.35
C THR A 52 -3.37 -10.28 -8.95
N ARG A 53 -3.49 -10.83 -10.16
CA ARG A 53 -4.78 -10.99 -10.83
C ARG A 53 -5.75 -11.83 -10.01
N ALA A 54 -5.26 -12.89 -9.35
CA ALA A 54 -6.08 -13.76 -8.53
C ALA A 54 -6.73 -12.99 -7.37
N GLN A 55 -5.97 -12.08 -6.73
CA GLN A 55 -6.48 -11.19 -5.68
C GLN A 55 -7.59 -10.26 -6.21
N CYS A 56 -7.37 -9.66 -7.38
CA CYS A 56 -8.38 -8.84 -8.03
C CYS A 56 -9.65 -9.66 -8.37
N MET A 57 -9.48 -10.85 -8.96
CA MET A 57 -10.58 -11.72 -9.34
C MET A 57 -11.40 -12.17 -8.11
N ALA A 58 -10.74 -12.44 -6.98
CA ALA A 58 -11.42 -12.72 -5.73
C ALA A 58 -12.24 -11.51 -5.24
N ALA A 59 -11.72 -10.29 -5.41
CA ALA A 59 -12.44 -9.08 -5.02
C ALA A 59 -13.67 -8.79 -5.89
N VAL A 60 -13.60 -9.05 -7.20
CA VAL A 60 -14.77 -8.87 -8.09
C VAL A 60 -15.74 -10.05 -8.03
N SER A 61 -15.30 -11.22 -7.53
CA SER A 61 -16.18 -12.36 -7.33
C SER A 61 -17.28 -12.01 -6.32
N GLY A 62 -18.54 -12.09 -6.75
CA GLY A 62 -19.71 -11.70 -5.94
C GLY A 62 -20.07 -10.21 -6.00
N ASN A 63 -19.14 -9.32 -6.35
CA ASN A 63 -19.41 -7.88 -6.53
C ASN A 63 -19.75 -7.50 -7.99
N GLY A 64 -19.36 -8.35 -8.96
CA GLY A 64 -19.49 -8.05 -10.38
C GLY A 64 -18.37 -7.17 -10.91
N GLY A 65 -18.15 -7.22 -12.23
CA GLY A 65 -17.10 -6.46 -12.91
C GLY A 65 -15.90 -7.30 -13.36
N GLY A 66 -14.75 -6.62 -13.54
CA GLY A 66 -13.58 -7.18 -14.22
C GLY A 66 -12.25 -6.70 -13.66
N CYS A 67 -11.18 -7.35 -14.11
CA CYS A 67 -9.81 -7.05 -13.70
C CYS A 67 -8.95 -6.72 -14.91
N TYR A 68 -8.18 -5.63 -14.81
CA TYR A 68 -7.26 -5.19 -15.85
C TYR A 68 -5.89 -4.83 -15.26
N ARG A 69 -4.88 -4.77 -16.13
CA ARG A 69 -3.52 -4.37 -15.73
C ARG A 69 -3.47 -2.87 -15.48
N ASN A 70 -2.89 -2.46 -14.36
CA ASN A 70 -2.69 -1.06 -14.07
C ASN A 70 -1.70 -0.45 -15.09
N PRO A 71 -2.11 0.54 -15.92
CA PRO A 71 -1.23 1.16 -16.90
C PRO A 71 -0.13 2.01 -16.25
N PHE A 72 -0.30 2.43 -15.00
CA PHE A 72 0.68 3.20 -14.25
C PHE A 72 1.69 2.31 -13.51
N ALA A 73 1.42 1.00 -13.40
CA ALA A 73 2.38 0.09 -12.80
C ALA A 73 3.66 0.09 -13.63
N PRO A 74 4.83 0.19 -12.98
CA PRO A 74 6.09 -0.06 -13.67
C PRO A 74 5.95 -1.37 -14.43
N SER A 75 6.37 -1.39 -15.70
CA SER A 75 6.69 -2.68 -16.32
C SER A 75 7.58 -3.43 -15.34
N PRO A 76 7.47 -4.77 -15.22
CA PRO A 76 8.41 -5.55 -14.41
C PRO A 76 9.79 -5.12 -14.89
N ARG A 77 10.43 -4.25 -14.12
CA ARG A 77 11.72 -3.74 -14.53
C ARG A 77 12.57 -4.98 -14.49
N THR A 78 13.26 -5.22 -15.59
CA THR A 78 14.41 -6.09 -15.60
C THR A 78 15.44 -5.43 -14.67
N ASP A 79 15.19 -5.44 -13.36
CA ASP A 79 16.11 -4.95 -12.32
C ASP A 79 17.37 -5.84 -12.28
N THR A 80 17.39 -6.91 -13.08
CA THR A 80 18.60 -7.66 -13.42
C THR A 80 19.52 -6.92 -14.39
N LEU A 81 19.10 -5.82 -15.04
CA LEU A 81 20.04 -5.07 -15.86
C LEU A 81 20.95 -4.24 -14.95
N PRO A 82 22.26 -4.56 -14.87
CA PRO A 82 23.18 -3.76 -14.08
C PRO A 82 23.14 -2.30 -14.53
N PRO A 83 23.37 -1.33 -13.62
CA PRO A 83 23.38 0.07 -13.97
C PRO A 83 24.33 0.26 -15.16
N ARG A 84 23.91 1.04 -16.17
CA ARG A 84 24.64 1.23 -17.45
C ARG A 84 26.11 1.67 -17.30
N GLY A 85 26.54 2.07 -16.10
CA GLY A 85 27.92 2.38 -15.74
C GLY A 85 28.75 1.22 -15.18
N ALA A 86 28.16 0.12 -14.70
CA ALA A 86 28.89 -1.01 -14.12
C ALA A 86 29.70 -1.79 -15.17
N VAL A 87 29.19 -1.89 -16.40
CA VAL A 87 29.85 -2.62 -17.50
C VAL A 87 31.14 -1.91 -17.96
N ARG A 88 31.23 -0.59 -17.77
CA ARG A 88 32.44 0.19 -18.12
C ARG A 88 33.52 0.17 -17.05
N ALA A 89 33.18 -0.15 -15.80
CA ALA A 89 34.12 -0.06 -14.67
C ALA A 89 35.03 -1.30 -14.53
N THR A 90 34.64 -2.44 -15.08
CA THR A 90 35.37 -3.72 -14.96
C THR A 90 36.30 -4.02 -16.13
N ALA A 91 36.39 -3.12 -17.12
CA ALA A 91 37.21 -3.29 -18.32
C ALA A 91 38.61 -2.65 -18.19
N ARG A 92 39.22 -2.69 -16.98
CA ARG A 92 40.50 -2.04 -16.70
C ARG A 92 41.54 -3.01 -16.16
#